data_AF-A0A2V6ES05-F1
#
_entry.id   AF-A0A2V6ES05-F1
#
_cell.length_a   1.000
_cell.length_b   1.000
_cell.length_c   1.000
_cell.angle_alpha   90.00
_cell.angle_beta   90.00
_cell.angle_gamma   90.00
#
_symmetry.space_group_name_H-M   'P 1'
#
loop_
_entity.id
_entity.type
_entity.pdbx_description
1 polymer ?
#
loop_
_entity_poly.entity_id
_entity_poly.type
_entity_poly.pdbx_seq_one_letter_code
_entity_poly.pdbx_strand_id
1 'polypeptide(L)' 'VFALAEYNAGASRAQRWANNDPEAPISDRAFRNNIDFPGTRNYVTSVLQRYEFYRKRGRM' A
#
# COMPACT_ATOMS: atom_id res chain seq x y z
N VAL A 1 1.91 -1.85 3.47
CA VAL A 1 1.29 -1.20 2.29
C VAL A 1 0.91 -2.20 1.22
N PHE A 2 1.80 -3.13 0.85
CA PHE A 2 1.51 -4.26 -0.04
C PHE A 2 0.14 -4.93 0.21
N ALA A 3 -0.11 -5.40 1.44
CA ALA A 3 -1.36 -6.09 1.80
C ALA A 3 -2.63 -5.23 1.56
N LEU A 4 -2.56 -3.90 1.70
CA LEU A 4 -3.70 -3.02 1.41
C LEU A 4 -3.97 -2.96 -0.10
N ALA A 5 -2.92 -2.93 -0.91
CA ALA A 5 -3.03 -2.96 -2.36
C ALA A 5 -3.53 -4.33 -2.84
N GLU A 6 -3.04 -5.42 -2.26
CA GLU A 6 -3.51 -6.79 -2.52
C GLU A 6 -4.98 -6.97 -2.19
N TYR A 7 -5.43 -6.48 -1.03
CA TYR A 7 -6.84 -6.54 -0.64
C TYR A 7 -7.76 -5.79 -1.63
N ASN A 8 -7.32 -4.64 -2.13
CA ASN A 8 -8.14 -3.81 -3.02
C ASN A 8 -8.10 -4.25 -4.50
N ALA A 9 -6.94 -4.69 -4.99
CA ALA A 9 -6.69 -4.91 -6.42
C ALA A 9 -6.22 -6.33 -6.78
N GLY A 10 -6.08 -7.21 -5.79
CA GLY A 10 -5.65 -8.60 -5.94
C GLY A 10 -4.13 -8.79 -5.87
N ALA A 11 -3.72 -10.01 -5.48
CA ALA A 11 -2.32 -10.39 -5.26
C ALA A 11 -1.43 -10.18 -6.50
N SER A 12 -1.88 -10.59 -7.69
CA SER A 12 -1.10 -10.47 -8.92
C SER A 12 -0.76 -9.02 -9.27
N ARG A 13 -1.66 -8.07 -9.01
CA ARG A 13 -1.41 -6.64 -9.23
C ARG A 13 -0.44 -6.09 -8.19
N ALA A 14 -0.64 -6.44 -6.93
CA ALA A 14 0.26 -6.03 -5.85
C ALA A 14 1.69 -6.54 -6.06
N GLN A 15 1.86 -7.80 -6.47
CA GLN A 15 3.17 -8.38 -6.82
C GLN A 15 3.83 -7.61 -7.97
N ARG A 16 3.07 -7.31 -9.04
CA ARG A 16 3.61 -6.52 -10.17
C ARG A 16 4.11 -5.15 -9.73
N TRP A 17 3.38 -4.45 -8.87
CA TRP A 17 3.81 -3.15 -8.36
C TRP A 17 5.01 -3.25 -7.39
N ALA A 18 5.24 -4.42 -6.80
CA ALA A 18 6.43 -4.77 -6.02
C ALA A 18 7.58 -5.31 -6.90
N ASN A 19 7.58 -5.05 -8.21
CA ASN A 19 8.56 -5.52 -9.19
C ASN A 19 8.62 -7.05 -9.37
N ASN A 20 7.66 -7.82 -8.83
CA ASN A 20 7.65 -9.29 -8.84
C ASN A 20 8.94 -9.93 -8.28
N ASP A 21 9.68 -9.21 -7.44
CA ASP A 21 10.95 -9.69 -6.87
C ASP A 21 10.85 -9.70 -5.33
N PRO A 22 10.63 -10.87 -4.72
CA PRO A 22 10.58 -11.01 -3.27
C PRO A 22 11.94 -10.77 -2.59
N GLU A 23 13.05 -10.94 -3.32
CA GLU A 23 14.41 -10.81 -2.79
C GLU A 23 14.96 -9.39 -2.91
N ALA A 24 14.34 -8.55 -3.76
CA ALA A 24 14.64 -7.12 -3.89
C ALA A 24 13.47 -6.24 -3.41
N PRO A 25 13.20 -6.16 -2.09
CA PRO A 25 12.10 -5.37 -1.56
C PRO A 25 12.30 -3.88 -1.86
N ILE A 26 11.23 -3.24 -2.35
CA ILE A 26 11.22 -1.80 -2.63
C ILE A 26 10.66 -1.00 -1.45
N SER A 27 11.06 0.27 -1.35
CA SER A 27 10.51 1.19 -0.35
C SER A 27 9.00 1.38 -0.52
N ASP A 28 8.29 1.72 0.57
CA ASP A 28 6.86 2.06 0.52
C ASP A 28 6.55 3.16 -0.51
N ARG A 29 7.39 4.21 -0.54
CA ARG A 29 7.24 5.32 -1.50
C ARG A 29 7.34 4.82 -2.94
N ALA A 30 8.34 3.98 -3.24
CA ALA A 30 8.50 3.40 -4.58
C ALA A 30 7.31 2.50 -4.93
N PHE A 31 6.87 1.64 -4.01
CA PHE A 31 5.70 0.79 -4.20
C PHE A 31 4.44 1.59 -4.52
N ARG A 32 4.14 2.64 -3.75
CA ARG A 32 2.97 3.50 -3.96
C ARG A 32 3.02 4.26 -5.28
N ASN A 33 4.21 4.63 -5.75
CA ASN A 33 4.40 5.25 -7.06
C ASN A 33 4.14 4.25 -8.20
N ASN A 34 4.52 2.98 -8.03
CA ASN A 34 4.28 1.93 -9.01
C ASN A 34 2.81 1.53 -9.17
N ILE A 35 1.95 1.82 -8.18
CA ILE A 35 0.49 1.57 -8.28
C ILE A 35 -0.09 2.41 -9.42
N ASP A 36 -0.34 1.80 -10.56
CA ASP A 36 -0.87 2.46 -11.76
C ASP A 36 -2.38 2.71 -11.70
N PHE A 37 -3.08 2.07 -10.77
CA PHE A 37 -4.50 2.30 -10.52
C PHE A 37 -4.68 3.49 -9.55
N PRO A 38 -5.13 4.67 -10.00
CA PRO A 38 -5.25 5.85 -9.14
C PRO A 38 -6.22 5.62 -7.97
N GLY A 39 -7.30 4.86 -8.19
CA GLY A 39 -8.25 4.48 -7.14
C GLY A 39 -7.59 3.66 -6.02
N THR A 40 -6.79 2.66 -6.37
CA THR A 40 -6.04 1.84 -5.40
C THR A 40 -5.01 2.67 -4.64
N ARG A 41 -4.28 3.57 -5.32
CA ARG A 41 -3.32 4.47 -4.67
C ARG A 41 -3.99 5.38 -3.64
N ASN A 42 -5.16 5.92 -3.98
CA ASN A 42 -5.98 6.74 -3.08
C ASN A 42 -6.52 5.93 -1.90
N TYR A 43 -7.05 4.72 -2.16
CA TYR A 43 -7.51 3.80 -1.13
C TYR A 43 -6.43 3.54 -0.08
N VAL A 44 -5.25 3.07 -0.53
CA VAL A 44 -4.09 2.77 0.33
C VAL A 44 -3.70 3.99 1.17
N THR A 45 -3.59 5.16 0.53
CA THR A 45 -3.22 6.41 1.21
C THR A 45 -4.22 6.76 2.31
N SER A 46 -5.53 6.65 2.02
CA SER A 46 -6.59 6.98 2.97
C SER A 46 -6.63 6.02 4.17
N VAL A 47 -6.35 4.73 3.96
CA VAL A 47 -6.31 3.73 5.04
C VAL A 47 -5.12 4.01 5.96
N LEU A 48 -3.94 4.30 5.41
CA LEU A 48 -2.76 4.65 6.20
C LEU A 48 -2.97 5.91 7.05
N GLN A 49 -3.60 6.95 6.47
CA GLN A 49 -3.92 8.18 7.21
C GLN A 49 -4.88 7.91 8.38
N ARG A 50 -5.93 7.10 8.17
CA ARG A 50 -6.85 6.71 9.23
C ARG A 50 -6.17 5.87 10.31
N TYR A 51 -5.34 4.91 9.90
CA TYR A 51 -4.54 4.11 10.83
C TYR A 51 -3.68 5.00 11.73
N GLU A 52 -2.96 5.97 11.17
CA GLU A 52 -2.15 6.91 11.93
C GLU A 52 -2.98 7.77 12.88
N PHE A 53 -4.13 8.26 12.42
CA PHE A 53 -5.07 9.03 13.25
C PHE A 53 -5.53 8.22 14.48
N TYR A 54 -6.03 7.00 14.27
CA TYR A 54 -6.52 6.16 15.35
C TYR A 54 -5.41 5.66 16.26
N ARG A 55 -4.22 5.36 15.72
CA ARG A 55 -3.05 4.96 16.50
C ARG A 55 -2.59 6.07 17.45
N LYS A 56 -2.65 7.33 17.03
CA LYS A 56 -2.36 8.47 17.90
C LYS A 56 -3.46 8.69 18.95
N ARG A 57 -4.73 8.58 18.53
CA ARG A 57 -5.87 8.82 19.42
C ARG A 57 -6.04 7.74 20.50
N GLY A 58 -5.76 6.48 20.20
CA GLY A 58 -5.83 5.37 21.17
C GLY A 58 -4.58 5.20 22.03
N ARG A 59 -3.59 6.10 21.91
CA ARG A 59 -2.41 6.20 22.79
C ARG A 59 -2.56 7.27 23.88
N MET A 60 -3.71 7.96 23.91
CA MET A 60 -4.16 8.77 25.05
C MET A 60 -4.99 7.89 25.97
#